data_AF-A0A950CKG6-F1
#
_entry.id   AF-A0A950CKG6-F1
#
_cell.length_a   1.000
_cell.length_b   1.000
_cell.length_c   1.000
_cell.angle_alpha   90.00
_cell.angle_beta   90.00
_cell.angle_gamma   90.00
#
_symmetry.space_group_name_H-M   'P 1'
#
loop_
_entity.id
_entity.type
_entity.pdbx_description
1 polymer ?
#
loop_
_entity_poly.entity_id
_entity_poly.type
_entity_poly.pdbx_seq_one_letter_code
_entity_poly.pdbx_strand_id
1 'polypeptide(L)'
;MGTEVGWASVHTALAAHDWEYRSCHIWDKGMSHVAGNSNTQTLRKFPVVTEVCAQYVKAATFTIYGRKASMQEWLRYEWQRSGLPLRLANEACGVINAATRKYLTSDYLWYYPPPEMFTRMVEYVNKRGNPTGRPYFSVDGKQPIQQEQWASLRAKFHCGVGITNVWREPQLNGSERIRGARSGMRYKFTSLHGSQKPLRLIDIIVRCCTDAGDVVWEPFGGLCPGAVISHRLRRQYRAAEILPEFYGAAAERLATYDRRESSPCTSEDRPDRLEPLRALEADSRGHSRAPIALSLFDRH
;
A
#
# COMPACT_ATOMS: atom_id res chain seq x y z
N MET A 1 19.50 4.09 -2.01
CA MET A 1 18.38 3.85 -1.07
C MET A 1 17.54 2.62 -1.40
N GLY A 2 17.50 2.09 -2.62
CA GLY A 2 16.66 0.91 -2.94
C GLY A 2 17.28 -0.48 -2.69
N THR A 3 18.32 -0.59 -1.86
CA THR A 3 18.97 -1.89 -1.57
C THR A 3 18.39 -2.53 -0.32
N GLU A 4 18.47 -3.84 -0.24
CA GLU A 4 18.09 -4.66 0.91
C GLU A 4 18.84 -4.24 2.18
N VAL A 5 20.13 -3.89 2.07
CA VAL A 5 20.93 -3.37 3.19
C VAL A 5 20.41 -2.00 3.63
N GLY A 6 20.06 -1.13 2.68
CA GLY A 6 19.49 0.17 2.98
C GLY A 6 18.18 0.04 3.75
N TRP A 7 17.29 -0.83 3.29
CA TRP A 7 16.04 -1.14 4.00
C TRP A 7 16.28 -1.72 5.41
N ALA A 8 17.16 -2.72 5.54
CA ALA A 8 17.47 -3.34 6.83
C ALA A 8 17.98 -2.32 7.86
N SER A 9 18.75 -1.32 7.43
CA SER A 9 19.28 -0.26 8.32
C SER A 9 18.20 0.67 8.89
N VAL A 10 17.03 0.78 8.25
CA VAL A 10 15.94 1.68 8.68
C VAL A 10 14.73 0.94 9.27
N HIS A 11 14.63 -0.37 9.08
CA HIS A 11 13.48 -1.15 9.55
C HIS A 11 13.24 -1.02 11.06
N THR A 12 14.31 -1.12 11.86
CA THR A 12 14.23 -1.02 13.32
C THR A 12 13.77 0.36 13.77
N ALA A 13 14.24 1.42 13.11
CA ALA A 13 13.81 2.78 13.36
C ALA A 13 12.31 2.97 13.05
N LEU A 14 11.84 2.47 11.90
CA LEU A 14 10.41 2.52 11.55
C LEU A 14 9.55 1.77 12.57
N ALA A 15 9.95 0.56 12.95
CA ALA A 15 9.23 -0.24 13.94
C ALA A 15 9.17 0.44 15.32
N ALA A 16 10.27 1.06 15.77
CA ALA A 16 10.31 1.82 17.01
C ALA A 16 9.37 3.05 17.02
N HIS A 17 8.98 3.53 15.83
CA HIS A 17 8.02 4.61 15.64
C HIS A 17 6.65 4.11 15.15
N ASP A 18 6.24 2.89 15.53
CA ASP A 18 4.90 2.31 15.28
C ASP A 18 4.50 2.19 13.81
N TRP A 19 5.48 2.04 12.91
CA TRP A 19 5.22 1.63 11.56
C TRP A 19 5.22 0.11 11.48
N GLU A 20 4.09 -0.46 11.06
CA GLU A 20 3.93 -1.89 10.85
C GLU A 20 4.40 -2.27 9.44
N TYR A 21 5.36 -3.19 9.37
CA TYR A 21 5.75 -3.81 8.12
C TYR A 21 4.60 -4.64 7.53
N ARG A 22 4.35 -4.50 6.22
CA ARG A 22 3.31 -5.24 5.50
C ARG A 22 3.88 -6.24 4.50
N SER A 23 4.78 -5.79 3.65
CA SER A 23 5.35 -6.61 2.59
C SER A 23 6.65 -6.00 2.08
N CYS A 24 7.53 -6.84 1.55
CA CYS A 24 8.72 -6.43 0.80
C CYS A 24 8.48 -6.80 -0.65
N HIS A 25 8.36 -5.76 -1.48
CA HIS A 25 8.18 -5.89 -2.91
C HIS A 25 9.56 -5.86 -3.59
N ILE A 26 9.79 -6.79 -4.50
CA ILE A 26 11.05 -6.95 -5.23
C ILE A 26 10.88 -6.33 -6.61
N TRP A 27 11.70 -5.33 -6.92
CA TRP A 27 11.86 -4.87 -8.28
C TRP A 27 12.98 -5.67 -8.95
N ASP A 28 12.63 -6.50 -9.92
CA ASP A 28 13.55 -7.25 -10.77
C ASP A 28 13.83 -6.46 -12.07
N LYS A 29 15.08 -6.01 -12.23
CA LYS A 29 15.54 -5.27 -13.42
C LYS A 29 15.95 -6.17 -14.58
N GLY A 30 16.04 -7.47 -14.35
CA GLY A 30 16.52 -8.44 -15.32
C GLY A 30 18.02 -8.34 -15.63
N MET A 31 18.47 -9.25 -16.50
CA MET A 31 19.88 -9.46 -16.83
C MET A 31 20.56 -8.28 -17.54
N SER A 32 19.80 -7.45 -18.25
CA SER A 32 20.33 -6.27 -18.94
C SER A 32 20.99 -5.28 -17.97
N HIS A 33 20.59 -5.27 -16.70
CA HIS A 33 21.19 -4.42 -15.67
C HIS A 33 22.66 -4.74 -15.40
N VAL A 34 23.03 -6.01 -15.48
CA VAL A 34 24.37 -6.52 -15.12
C VAL A 34 25.23 -6.83 -16.35
N ALA A 35 24.63 -6.84 -17.54
CA ALA A 35 25.32 -7.03 -18.81
C ALA A 35 26.44 -5.99 -19.00
N GLY A 36 27.66 -6.45 -19.28
CA GLY A 36 28.84 -5.58 -19.48
C GLY A 36 29.45 -5.00 -18.19
N ASN A 37 28.77 -5.13 -17.04
CA ASN A 37 29.22 -4.57 -15.75
C ASN A 37 29.59 -5.65 -14.71
N SER A 38 29.53 -6.93 -15.10
CA SER A 38 29.81 -8.06 -14.22
C SER A 38 30.86 -8.99 -14.83
N ASN A 39 32.01 -9.13 -14.19
CA ASN A 39 33.00 -10.15 -14.53
C ASN A 39 32.79 -11.40 -13.69
N THR A 40 32.09 -12.39 -14.25
CA THR A 40 31.71 -13.63 -13.56
C THR A 40 32.90 -14.45 -13.07
N GLN A 41 34.11 -14.26 -13.62
CA GLN A 41 35.33 -14.94 -13.18
C GLN A 41 35.87 -14.42 -11.84
N THR A 42 35.58 -13.15 -11.52
CA THR A 42 36.11 -12.48 -10.31
C THR A 42 35.06 -12.28 -9.22
N LEU A 43 33.77 -12.46 -9.54
CA LEU A 43 32.70 -12.30 -8.57
C LEU A 43 32.85 -13.28 -7.40
N ARG A 44 32.47 -12.82 -6.21
CA ARG A 44 32.40 -13.61 -4.96
C ARG A 44 30.96 -13.70 -4.42
N LYS A 45 30.00 -13.21 -5.19
CA LYS A 45 28.56 -13.24 -4.93
C LYS A 45 27.80 -13.20 -6.25
N PHE A 46 26.53 -13.58 -6.24
CA PHE A 46 25.67 -13.43 -7.41
C PHE A 46 25.52 -11.93 -7.80
N PRO A 47 25.48 -11.61 -9.12
CA PRO A 47 25.10 -10.28 -9.56
C PRO A 47 23.72 -9.89 -9.02
N VAL A 48 23.63 -8.70 -8.43
CA VAL A 48 22.36 -8.18 -7.90
C VAL A 48 21.62 -7.46 -9.01
N VAL A 49 20.50 -8.03 -9.45
CA VAL A 49 19.59 -7.43 -10.44
C VAL A 49 18.33 -6.83 -9.80
N THR A 50 18.21 -6.93 -8.48
CA THR A 50 17.02 -6.53 -7.74
C THR A 50 17.20 -5.24 -6.95
N GLU A 51 16.09 -4.55 -6.71
CA GLU A 51 15.92 -3.55 -5.66
C GLU A 51 14.71 -3.92 -4.80
N VAL A 52 14.62 -3.33 -3.60
CA VAL A 52 13.48 -3.56 -2.70
C VAL A 52 12.63 -2.31 -2.51
N CYS A 53 11.33 -2.50 -2.40
CA CYS A 53 10.33 -1.52 -1.98
C CYS A 53 9.56 -2.10 -0.79
N ALA A 54 9.92 -1.70 0.41
CA ALA A 54 9.27 -2.17 1.63
C ALA A 54 8.03 -1.31 1.95
N GLN A 55 6.89 -1.96 2.11
CA GLN A 55 5.63 -1.33 2.46
C GLN A 55 5.45 -1.32 3.97
N TYR A 56 5.20 -0.14 4.51
CA TYR A 56 4.85 0.08 5.90
C TYR A 56 3.51 0.82 5.99
N VAL A 57 2.80 0.60 7.09
CA VAL A 57 1.62 1.41 7.42
C VAL A 57 1.72 1.90 8.86
N LYS A 58 1.22 3.10 9.12
CA LYS A 58 1.09 3.60 10.49
C LYS A 58 -0.11 2.94 11.14
N ALA A 59 0.12 2.18 12.20
CA ALA A 59 -0.96 1.50 12.92
C ALA A 59 -1.84 2.52 13.66
N ALA A 60 -3.16 2.35 13.58
CA ALA A 60 -4.08 3.03 14.48
C ALA A 60 -3.88 2.46 15.89
N THR A 61 -3.66 3.34 16.87
CA THR A 61 -3.39 2.98 18.26
C THR A 61 -4.40 3.67 19.16
N PHE A 62 -4.74 2.99 20.25
CA PHE A 62 -5.78 3.39 21.18
C PHE A 62 -5.20 3.48 22.59
N THR A 63 -6.00 3.99 23.53
CA THR A 63 -5.60 4.06 24.94
C THR A 63 -6.63 3.37 25.82
N ILE A 64 -6.16 2.51 26.73
CA ILE A 64 -6.96 1.84 27.75
C ILE A 64 -6.29 2.13 29.10
N TYR A 65 -6.98 2.83 30.00
CA TYR A 65 -6.45 3.24 31.31
C TYR A 65 -5.05 3.91 31.25
N GLY A 66 -4.86 4.82 30.28
CA GLY A 66 -3.60 5.53 30.07
C GLY A 66 -2.48 4.70 29.43
N ARG A 67 -2.73 3.43 29.10
CA ARG A 67 -1.79 2.55 28.39
C ARG A 67 -2.16 2.44 26.93
N LYS A 68 -1.15 2.46 26.06
CA LYS A 68 -1.31 2.23 24.63
C LYS A 68 -1.81 0.81 24.38
N ALA A 69 -2.79 0.68 23.48
CA ALA A 69 -3.37 -0.58 23.05
C ALA A 69 -3.43 -0.63 21.53
N SER A 70 -3.25 -1.81 20.97
CA SER A 70 -3.56 -2.09 19.57
C SER A 70 -5.06 -1.98 19.32
N MET A 71 -5.44 -1.83 18.05
CA MET A 71 -6.84 -1.86 17.65
C MET A 71 -7.54 -3.16 18.05
N GLN A 72 -6.87 -4.30 17.93
CA GLN A 72 -7.38 -5.61 18.31
C GLN A 72 -7.73 -5.66 19.80
N GLU A 73 -6.77 -5.24 20.64
CA GLU A 73 -6.95 -5.23 22.10
C GLU A 73 -8.07 -4.27 22.50
N TRP A 74 -8.11 -3.07 21.91
CA TRP A 74 -9.13 -2.07 22.18
C TRP A 74 -10.52 -2.54 21.77
N LEU A 75 -10.67 -3.13 20.58
CA LEU A 75 -11.96 -3.63 20.10
C LEU A 75 -12.49 -4.75 21.00
N ARG A 76 -11.61 -5.68 21.41
CA ARG A 76 -11.96 -6.77 22.32
C ARG A 76 -12.32 -6.24 23.71
N TYR A 77 -11.56 -5.28 24.22
CA TYR A 77 -11.82 -4.62 25.50
C TYR A 77 -13.18 -3.91 25.50
N GLU A 78 -13.50 -3.12 24.48
CA GLU A 78 -14.77 -2.39 24.40
C GLU A 78 -15.97 -3.34 24.37
N TRP A 79 -15.85 -4.48 23.68
CA TRP A 79 -16.86 -5.53 23.76
C TRP A 79 -16.99 -6.09 25.18
N GLN A 80 -15.87 -6.47 25.82
CA GLN A 80 -15.90 -7.06 27.16
C GLN A 80 -16.45 -6.10 28.22
N ARG A 81 -16.15 -4.80 28.10
CA ARG A 81 -16.67 -3.73 28.97
C ARG A 81 -18.20 -3.64 28.93
N SER A 82 -18.83 -4.13 27.87
CA SER A 82 -20.30 -4.21 27.76
C SER A 82 -20.94 -5.22 28.72
N GLY A 83 -20.16 -6.18 29.23
CA GLY A 83 -20.67 -7.31 30.00
C GLY A 83 -21.33 -8.40 29.15
N LEU A 84 -21.42 -8.22 27.82
CA LEU A 84 -22.02 -9.19 26.92
C LEU A 84 -21.05 -10.34 26.60
N PRO A 85 -21.52 -11.60 26.61
CA PRO A 85 -20.72 -12.74 26.16
C PRO A 85 -20.22 -12.56 24.72
N LEU A 86 -18.97 -12.93 24.45
CA LEU A 86 -18.35 -12.82 23.11
C LEU A 86 -19.13 -13.55 21.99
N ARG A 87 -19.84 -14.62 22.34
CA ARG A 87 -20.69 -15.37 21.39
C ARG A 87 -21.79 -14.51 20.76
N LEU A 88 -22.24 -13.45 21.45
CA LEU A 88 -23.28 -12.54 20.96
C LEU A 88 -22.77 -11.61 19.85
N ALA A 89 -21.45 -11.52 19.63
CA ALA A 89 -20.91 -10.77 18.50
C ALA A 89 -21.32 -11.36 17.15
N ASN A 90 -21.50 -12.69 17.08
CA ASN A 90 -22.01 -13.35 15.89
C ASN A 90 -23.46 -12.94 15.59
N GLU A 91 -24.31 -12.89 16.62
CA GLU A 91 -25.69 -12.38 16.52
C GLU A 91 -25.70 -10.91 16.12
N ALA A 92 -24.87 -10.07 16.76
CA ALA A 92 -24.76 -8.65 16.45
C ALA A 92 -24.43 -8.41 14.97
N CYS A 93 -23.44 -9.14 14.44
CA CYS A 93 -23.02 -9.00 13.06
C CYS A 93 -23.93 -9.73 12.06
N GLY A 94 -24.80 -10.65 12.50
CA GLY A 94 -25.58 -11.52 11.63
C GLY A 94 -24.71 -12.55 10.88
N VAL A 95 -23.66 -13.05 11.54
CA VAL A 95 -22.71 -14.04 10.98
C VAL A 95 -22.69 -15.30 11.83
N ILE A 96 -22.31 -16.44 11.24
CA ILE A 96 -22.32 -17.72 11.97
C ILE A 96 -21.23 -17.77 13.05
N ASN A 97 -19.98 -17.48 12.68
CA ASN A 97 -18.85 -17.58 13.62
C ASN A 97 -17.68 -16.63 13.32
N ALA A 98 -17.86 -15.67 12.40
CA ALA A 98 -16.77 -14.78 11.99
C ALA A 98 -16.44 -13.77 13.08
N ALA A 99 -17.43 -13.20 13.76
CA ALA A 99 -17.20 -12.10 14.71
C ALA A 99 -16.38 -12.56 15.91
N THR A 100 -16.72 -13.69 16.53
CA THR A 100 -15.96 -14.20 17.67
C THR A 100 -14.55 -14.68 17.27
N ARG A 101 -14.40 -15.38 16.13
CA ARG A 101 -13.11 -15.99 15.71
C ARG A 101 -12.17 -15.05 14.97
N LYS A 102 -12.67 -13.93 14.43
CA LYS A 102 -11.88 -13.01 13.59
C LYS A 102 -11.91 -11.59 14.10
N TYR A 103 -13.05 -11.06 14.52
CA TYR A 103 -13.15 -9.64 14.91
C TYR A 103 -12.71 -9.44 16.36
N LEU A 104 -13.15 -10.32 17.26
CA LEU A 104 -12.87 -10.21 18.69
C LEU A 104 -11.81 -11.20 19.17
N THR A 105 -11.17 -11.98 18.29
CA THR A 105 -10.10 -12.89 18.71
C THR A 105 -8.90 -12.14 19.27
N SER A 106 -8.14 -12.76 20.18
CA SER A 106 -6.88 -12.23 20.72
C SER A 106 -5.64 -12.82 20.06
N ASP A 107 -5.81 -13.70 19.06
CA ASP A 107 -4.72 -14.35 18.34
C ASP A 107 -4.42 -13.67 16.99
N TYR A 108 -3.51 -14.26 16.23
CA TYR A 108 -3.06 -13.78 14.92
C TYR A 108 -4.11 -13.92 13.80
N LEU A 109 -5.24 -14.61 14.06
CA LEU A 109 -6.32 -14.76 13.08
C LEU A 109 -7.23 -13.53 13.04
N TRP A 110 -6.88 -12.47 13.77
CA TRP A 110 -7.62 -11.25 13.82
C TRP A 110 -7.76 -10.62 12.43
N TYR A 111 -8.97 -10.19 12.13
CA TYR A 111 -9.29 -9.47 10.91
C TYR A 111 -10.04 -8.20 11.26
N TYR A 112 -9.64 -7.11 10.62
CA TYR A 112 -10.28 -5.82 10.70
C TYR A 112 -11.79 -5.92 10.38
N PRO A 113 -12.70 -5.73 11.34
CA PRO A 113 -14.13 -5.78 11.07
C PRO A 113 -14.51 -4.87 9.90
N PRO A 114 -15.25 -5.37 8.89
CA PRO A 114 -15.84 -4.52 7.87
C PRO A 114 -16.65 -3.39 8.52
N PRO A 115 -16.68 -2.16 7.95
CA PRO A 115 -17.34 -1.02 8.57
C PRO A 115 -18.79 -1.28 8.96
N GLU A 116 -19.54 -1.99 8.13
CA GLU A 116 -20.94 -2.33 8.40
C GLU A 116 -21.07 -3.32 9.58
N MET A 117 -20.12 -4.25 9.71
CA MET A 117 -20.08 -5.19 10.84
C MET A 117 -19.69 -4.48 12.13
N PHE A 118 -18.75 -3.53 12.07
CA PHE A 118 -18.41 -2.68 13.20
C PHE A 118 -19.62 -1.87 13.67
N THR A 119 -20.33 -1.18 12.77
CA THR A 119 -21.55 -0.42 13.10
C THR A 119 -22.58 -1.29 13.82
N ARG A 120 -22.85 -2.49 13.30
CA ARG A 120 -23.76 -3.44 13.93
C ARG A 120 -23.32 -3.84 15.35
N MET A 121 -22.03 -4.06 15.56
CA MET A 121 -21.50 -4.35 16.90
C MET A 121 -21.74 -3.17 17.83
N VAL A 122 -21.41 -1.95 17.40
CA VAL A 122 -21.59 -0.71 18.18
C VAL A 122 -23.04 -0.54 18.60
N GLU A 123 -23.99 -0.65 17.66
CA GLU A 123 -25.43 -0.54 17.93
C GLU A 123 -25.90 -1.61 18.93
N TYR A 124 -25.47 -2.86 18.72
CA TYR A 124 -25.88 -3.98 19.56
C TYR A 124 -25.41 -3.81 21.01
N VAL A 125 -24.12 -3.48 21.22
CA VAL A 125 -23.59 -3.31 22.58
C VAL A 125 -24.15 -2.06 23.26
N ASN A 126 -24.37 -0.96 22.53
CA ASN A 126 -24.95 0.24 23.11
C ASN A 126 -26.45 0.09 23.37
N LYS A 127 -27.14 -0.89 22.76
CA LYS A 127 -28.54 -1.21 23.07
C LYS A 127 -28.66 -2.18 24.26
N ARG A 128 -27.83 -3.23 24.29
CA ARG A 128 -28.00 -4.39 25.20
C ARG A 128 -26.95 -4.52 26.29
N GLY A 129 -25.80 -3.87 26.15
CA GLY A 129 -24.74 -3.85 27.16
C GLY A 129 -25.14 -3.02 28.38
N ASN A 130 -24.34 -3.14 29.44
CA ASN A 130 -24.56 -2.46 30.71
C ASN A 130 -24.75 -0.94 30.50
N PRO A 131 -25.88 -0.34 30.94
CA PRO A 131 -26.11 1.10 30.78
C PRO A 131 -25.02 1.99 31.37
N THR A 132 -24.37 1.58 32.47
CA THR A 132 -23.37 2.40 33.17
C THR A 132 -22.04 2.50 32.43
N GLY A 133 -21.78 1.61 31.46
CA GLY A 133 -20.57 1.62 30.65
C GLY A 133 -20.74 2.37 29.32
N ARG A 134 -21.90 2.96 29.03
CA ARG A 134 -22.08 3.66 27.75
C ARG A 134 -21.34 5.01 27.74
N PRO A 135 -20.90 5.48 26.57
CA PRO A 135 -20.94 4.81 25.27
C PRO A 135 -19.84 3.74 25.12
N TYR A 136 -20.15 2.67 24.39
CA TYR A 136 -19.18 1.65 23.95
C TYR A 136 -18.62 1.96 22.57
N PHE A 137 -17.40 1.48 22.31
CA PHE A 137 -16.59 1.74 21.13
C PHE A 137 -16.34 3.24 20.91
N SER A 138 -16.04 3.95 22.00
CA SER A 138 -15.77 5.38 22.01
C SER A 138 -14.32 5.66 22.39
N VAL A 139 -13.68 6.59 21.67
CA VAL A 139 -12.31 7.05 21.97
C VAL A 139 -12.28 8.25 22.90
N ASP A 140 -13.33 9.05 22.91
CA ASP A 140 -13.46 10.27 23.71
C ASP A 140 -14.39 10.11 24.92
N GLY A 141 -15.03 8.94 25.05
CA GLY A 141 -16.03 8.65 26.08
C GLY A 141 -17.37 9.36 25.87
N LYS A 142 -17.57 10.07 24.76
CA LYS A 142 -18.77 10.86 24.48
C LYS A 142 -19.61 10.24 23.38
N GLN A 143 -18.97 9.79 22.31
CA GLN A 143 -19.64 9.27 21.11
C GLN A 143 -18.94 7.98 20.66
N PRO A 144 -19.69 6.93 20.26
CA PRO A 144 -19.11 5.80 19.56
C PRO A 144 -18.44 6.26 18.25
N ILE A 145 -17.39 5.55 17.84
CA ILE A 145 -16.78 5.73 16.52
C ILE A 145 -17.83 5.46 15.44
N GLN A 146 -17.94 6.37 14.48
CA GLN A 146 -18.85 6.24 13.35
C GLN A 146 -18.27 5.35 12.24
N GLN A 147 -19.12 4.86 11.34
CA GLN A 147 -18.73 3.92 10.28
C GLN A 147 -17.57 4.44 9.42
N GLU A 148 -17.62 5.70 9.00
CA GLU A 148 -16.62 6.33 8.12
C GLU A 148 -15.30 6.54 8.88
N GLN A 149 -15.40 6.96 10.14
CA GLN A 149 -14.24 7.11 11.00
C GLN A 149 -13.56 5.74 11.18
N TRP A 150 -14.33 4.70 11.49
CA TRP A 150 -13.81 3.33 11.54
C TRP A 150 -13.15 2.96 10.21
N ALA A 151 -13.83 3.08 9.07
CA ALA A 151 -13.26 2.75 7.76
C ALA A 151 -11.90 3.43 7.51
N SER A 152 -11.72 4.68 7.97
CA SER A 152 -10.48 5.45 7.81
C SER A 152 -9.31 4.99 8.68
N LEU A 153 -9.54 4.22 9.74
CA LEU A 153 -8.47 3.73 10.63
C LEU A 153 -7.65 2.59 10.00
N ARG A 154 -8.16 1.97 8.94
CA ARG A 154 -7.42 0.99 8.14
C ARG A 154 -6.70 1.70 7.00
N ALA A 155 -5.40 1.42 6.86
CA ALA A 155 -4.65 1.88 5.70
C ALA A 155 -5.25 1.34 4.39
N LYS A 156 -5.41 2.22 3.41
CA LYS A 156 -5.94 1.88 2.08
C LYS A 156 -5.01 0.91 1.37
N PHE A 157 -5.59 -0.10 0.73
CA PHE A 157 -4.87 -1.02 -0.12
C PHE A 157 -5.77 -1.63 -1.20
N HIS A 158 -5.39 -1.46 -2.47
CA HIS A 158 -6.07 -2.01 -3.64
C HIS A 158 -5.09 -2.88 -4.42
N CYS A 159 -5.34 -4.18 -4.45
CA CYS A 159 -4.53 -5.12 -5.23
C CYS A 159 -5.12 -5.26 -6.63
N GLY A 160 -4.37 -4.83 -7.65
CA GLY A 160 -4.72 -5.09 -9.04
C GLY A 160 -4.56 -6.58 -9.36
N VAL A 161 -5.45 -7.12 -10.20
CA VAL A 161 -5.37 -8.51 -10.67
C VAL A 161 -4.01 -8.74 -11.34
N GLY A 162 -3.34 -9.84 -10.99
CA GLY A 162 -2.04 -10.22 -11.56
C GLY A 162 -0.84 -9.45 -11.01
N ILE A 163 -1.02 -8.52 -10.06
CA ILE A 163 0.09 -7.83 -9.40
C ILE A 163 0.51 -8.63 -8.17
N THR A 164 1.78 -9.02 -8.11
CA THR A 164 2.38 -9.72 -6.96
C THR A 164 3.45 -8.83 -6.29
N ASN A 165 4.16 -9.37 -5.29
CA ASN A 165 5.29 -8.70 -4.68
C ASN A 165 6.59 -8.80 -5.51
N VAL A 166 6.54 -9.28 -6.76
CA VAL A 166 7.69 -9.30 -7.68
C VAL A 166 7.33 -8.51 -8.94
N TRP A 167 7.97 -7.36 -9.12
CA TRP A 167 7.75 -6.43 -10.22
C TRP A 167 8.91 -6.53 -11.20
N ARG A 168 8.65 -7.11 -12.37
CA ARG A 168 9.63 -7.19 -13.46
C ARG A 168 9.52 -5.96 -14.32
N GLU A 169 10.54 -5.11 -14.27
CA GLU A 169 10.60 -3.85 -15.02
C GLU A 169 12.07 -3.55 -15.34
N PRO A 170 12.49 -3.43 -16.60
CA PRO A 170 13.90 -3.20 -16.92
C PRO A 170 14.42 -1.87 -16.37
N GLN A 171 15.74 -1.72 -16.34
CA GLN A 171 16.34 -0.44 -16.00
C GLN A 171 15.94 0.64 -17.02
N LEU A 172 15.59 1.83 -16.51
CA LEU A 172 15.19 2.99 -17.30
C LEU A 172 16.16 3.33 -18.43
N ASN A 173 15.62 3.32 -19.64
CA ASN A 173 16.27 3.71 -20.89
C ASN A 173 15.33 4.62 -21.71
N GLY A 174 15.72 4.97 -22.93
CA GLY A 174 14.85 5.66 -23.88
C GLY A 174 14.40 7.06 -23.46
N SER A 175 13.17 7.40 -23.84
CA SER A 175 12.54 8.72 -23.68
C SER A 175 12.15 9.05 -22.24
N GLU A 176 11.89 8.05 -21.40
CA GLU A 176 11.57 8.27 -19.98
C GLU A 176 12.82 8.68 -19.18
N ARG A 177 14.02 8.26 -19.61
CA ARG A 177 15.27 8.60 -18.93
C ARG A 177 15.60 10.07 -19.12
N ILE A 178 15.57 10.85 -18.03
CA ILE A 178 15.94 12.26 -18.08
C ILE A 178 17.45 12.39 -18.25
N ARG A 179 17.85 13.09 -19.32
CA ARG A 179 19.24 13.39 -19.65
C ARG A 179 19.62 14.77 -19.15
N GLY A 180 20.91 14.96 -18.85
CA GLY A 180 21.43 16.23 -18.37
C GLY A 180 22.80 16.07 -17.73
N ALA A 181 23.47 17.20 -17.50
CA ALA A 181 24.72 17.27 -16.77
C ALA A 181 24.50 17.99 -15.44
N ARG A 182 25.27 17.62 -14.41
CA ARG A 182 25.28 18.30 -13.11
C ARG A 182 26.65 18.90 -12.84
N SER A 183 26.69 20.09 -12.25
CA SER A 183 27.92 20.71 -11.78
C SER A 183 28.62 19.83 -10.74
N GLY A 184 29.96 19.72 -10.82
CA GLY A 184 30.76 18.94 -9.87
C GLY A 184 30.68 17.41 -10.04
N MET A 185 30.12 16.88 -11.14
CA MET A 185 30.14 15.45 -11.39
C MET A 185 31.51 15.01 -11.92
N ARG A 186 32.16 14.06 -11.23
CA ARG A 186 33.53 13.55 -11.56
C ARG A 186 33.59 12.85 -12.92
N TYR A 187 32.45 12.39 -13.44
CA TYR A 187 32.32 11.70 -14.72
C TYR A 187 31.16 12.29 -15.53
N LYS A 188 31.33 12.38 -16.85
CA LYS A 188 30.27 12.80 -17.78
C LYS A 188 29.29 11.65 -18.00
N PHE A 189 28.23 11.59 -17.20
CA PHE A 189 27.09 10.71 -17.49
C PHE A 189 26.04 11.47 -18.30
N THR A 190 25.43 10.79 -19.29
CA THR A 190 24.34 11.36 -20.09
C THR A 190 23.04 11.47 -19.29
N SER A 191 22.88 10.65 -18.25
CA SER A 191 21.71 10.71 -17.38
C SER A 191 21.86 11.76 -16.28
N LEU A 192 20.82 12.54 -16.05
CA LEU A 192 20.81 13.53 -14.97
C LEU A 192 20.83 12.85 -13.58
N HIS A 193 20.04 11.78 -13.41
CA HIS A 193 19.92 11.06 -12.13
C HIS A 193 20.22 9.57 -12.31
N GLY A 194 21.25 9.06 -11.60
CA GLY A 194 21.72 7.67 -11.74
C GLY A 194 20.72 6.61 -11.26
N SER A 195 19.86 6.96 -10.29
CA SER A 195 18.89 6.04 -9.67
C SER A 195 17.43 6.39 -9.96
N GLN A 196 17.15 7.01 -11.12
CA GLN A 196 15.77 7.33 -11.53
C GLN A 196 14.91 6.06 -11.51
N LYS A 197 13.68 6.15 -11.01
CA LYS A 197 12.72 5.03 -10.94
C LYS A 197 11.72 5.08 -12.10
N PRO A 198 11.39 3.93 -12.73
CA PRO A 198 10.36 3.86 -13.76
C PRO A 198 9.01 4.35 -13.26
N LEU A 199 8.30 5.15 -14.05
CA LEU A 199 6.95 5.63 -13.74
C LEU A 199 5.98 4.47 -13.47
N ARG A 200 6.17 3.32 -14.14
CA ARG A 200 5.35 2.12 -13.94
C ARG A 200 5.34 1.65 -12.49
N LEU A 201 6.49 1.65 -11.81
CA LEU A 201 6.59 1.22 -10.42
C LEU A 201 5.92 2.22 -9.47
N ILE A 202 6.12 3.51 -9.73
CA ILE A 202 5.48 4.58 -8.96
C ILE A 202 3.95 4.52 -9.12
N ASP A 203 3.46 4.22 -10.32
CA ASP A 203 2.04 4.02 -10.60
C ASP A 203 1.44 2.87 -9.79
N ILE A 204 2.13 1.73 -9.67
CA ILE A 204 1.68 0.61 -8.82
C ILE A 204 1.51 1.09 -7.38
N ILE A 205 2.53 1.76 -6.83
CA ILE A 205 2.56 2.22 -5.43
C ILE A 205 1.43 3.22 -5.14
N VAL A 206 1.28 4.24 -5.99
CA VAL A 206 0.28 5.29 -5.76
C VAL A 206 -1.13 4.73 -5.94
N ARG A 207 -1.40 3.91 -6.97
CA ARG A 207 -2.74 3.33 -7.18
C ARG A 207 -3.14 2.37 -6.07
N CYS A 208 -2.21 1.56 -5.56
CA CYS A 208 -2.57 0.57 -4.55
C CYS A 208 -2.83 1.22 -3.19
N CYS A 209 -2.21 2.35 -2.86
CA CYS A 209 -2.29 2.93 -1.51
C CYS A 209 -3.10 4.23 -1.39
N THR A 210 -3.70 4.75 -2.47
CA THR A 210 -4.39 6.06 -2.45
C THR A 210 -5.64 6.08 -3.32
N ASP A 211 -6.53 7.03 -3.05
CA ASP A 211 -7.67 7.44 -3.88
C ASP A 211 -7.48 8.84 -4.49
N ALA A 212 -8.36 9.23 -5.42
CA ALA A 212 -8.38 10.58 -5.94
C ALA A 212 -8.58 11.60 -4.80
N GLY A 213 -7.82 12.69 -4.82
CA GLY A 213 -7.82 13.71 -3.76
C GLY A 213 -6.86 13.44 -2.60
N ASP A 214 -6.38 12.21 -2.40
CA ASP A 214 -5.39 11.90 -1.37
C ASP A 214 -4.06 12.63 -1.63
N VAL A 215 -3.29 12.84 -0.56
CA VAL A 215 -1.95 13.45 -0.63
C VAL A 215 -0.88 12.37 -0.73
N VAL A 216 -0.02 12.46 -1.74
CA VAL A 216 1.22 11.71 -1.87
C VAL A 216 2.39 12.59 -1.47
N TRP A 217 3.17 12.13 -0.49
CA TRP A 217 4.38 12.80 0.00
C TRP A 217 5.64 12.03 -0.40
N GLU A 218 6.56 12.69 -1.11
CA GLU A 218 7.85 12.12 -1.53
C GLU A 218 9.01 12.94 -0.93
N PRO A 219 9.54 12.56 0.25
CA PRO A 219 10.57 13.35 0.95
C PRO A 219 11.95 13.33 0.29
N PHE A 220 12.17 12.42 -0.65
CA PHE A 220 13.41 12.30 -1.43
C PHE A 220 13.03 12.28 -2.91
N GLY A 221 12.65 13.45 -3.43
CA GLY A 221 12.04 13.57 -4.75
C GLY A 221 12.92 13.06 -5.89
N GLY A 222 14.22 13.34 -5.88
CA GLY A 222 15.06 13.14 -7.04
C GLY A 222 14.46 13.87 -8.23
N LEU A 223 14.02 13.10 -9.24
CA LEU A 223 13.31 13.65 -10.41
C LEU A 223 11.78 13.66 -10.26
N CYS A 224 11.29 13.60 -9.03
CA CYS A 224 9.89 13.60 -8.58
C CYS A 224 8.94 12.80 -9.47
N PRO A 225 9.20 11.50 -9.73
CA PRO A 225 8.31 10.70 -10.57
C PRO A 225 6.91 10.55 -9.95
N GLY A 226 6.78 10.68 -8.63
CA GLY A 226 5.50 10.75 -7.95
C GLY A 226 4.63 11.93 -8.39
N ALA A 227 5.23 13.06 -8.79
CA ALA A 227 4.49 14.23 -9.25
C ALA A 227 3.67 13.93 -10.51
N VAL A 228 4.31 13.26 -11.49
CA VAL A 228 3.70 12.88 -12.77
C VAL A 228 2.56 11.89 -12.55
N ILE A 229 2.81 10.83 -11.75
CA ILE A 229 1.81 9.81 -11.47
C ILE A 229 0.63 10.39 -10.68
N SER A 230 0.90 11.18 -9.64
CA SER A 230 -0.14 11.81 -8.84
C SER A 230 -0.99 12.78 -9.66
N HIS A 231 -0.38 13.58 -10.55
CA HIS A 231 -1.12 14.44 -11.49
C HIS A 231 -2.07 13.62 -12.35
N ARG A 232 -1.56 12.57 -13.03
CA ARG A 232 -2.37 11.67 -13.87
C ARG A 232 -3.52 11.01 -13.09
N LEU A 233 -3.27 10.65 -11.84
CA LEU A 233 -4.24 9.98 -10.97
C LEU A 233 -5.11 10.96 -10.17
N ARG A 234 -4.99 12.28 -10.34
CA ARG A 234 -5.75 13.28 -9.56
C ARG A 234 -5.52 13.16 -8.05
N ARG A 235 -4.29 12.88 -7.64
CA ARG A 235 -3.84 12.97 -6.24
C ARG A 235 -3.17 14.32 -6.02
N GLN A 236 -3.25 14.84 -4.81
CA GLN A 236 -2.38 15.95 -4.41
C GLN A 236 -0.97 15.42 -4.23
N TYR A 237 0.04 16.20 -4.64
CA TYR A 237 1.44 15.81 -4.51
C TYR A 237 2.24 16.86 -3.78
N ARG A 238 3.16 16.40 -2.94
CA ARG A 238 4.10 17.21 -2.18
C ARG A 238 5.44 16.46 -2.19
N ALA A 239 6.55 17.17 -2.38
CA ALA A 239 7.87 16.58 -2.34
C ALA A 239 8.94 17.55 -1.85
N ALA A 240 10.09 17.00 -1.46
CA ALA A 240 11.31 17.73 -1.19
C ALA A 240 12.45 17.21 -2.07
N GLU A 241 13.19 18.12 -2.69
CA GLU A 241 14.41 17.82 -3.43
C GLU A 241 15.42 18.93 -3.17
N ILE A 242 16.65 18.56 -2.80
CA ILE A 242 17.68 19.50 -2.37
C ILE A 242 18.56 19.97 -3.52
N LEU A 243 18.65 19.20 -4.61
CA LEU A 243 19.47 19.51 -5.77
C LEU A 243 18.66 20.33 -6.79
N PRO A 244 19.03 21.60 -7.04
CA PRO A 244 18.26 22.48 -7.92
C PRO A 244 18.11 21.94 -9.34
N GLU A 245 19.13 21.25 -9.87
CA GLU A 245 19.09 20.66 -11.21
C GLU A 245 18.06 19.53 -11.32
N PHE A 246 17.88 18.75 -10.24
CA PHE A 246 16.88 17.69 -10.19
C PHE A 246 15.47 18.27 -10.05
N TYR A 247 15.30 19.26 -9.17
CA TYR A 247 14.06 20.00 -9.03
C TYR A 247 13.61 20.64 -10.34
N GLY A 248 14.51 21.35 -11.03
CA GLY A 248 14.21 22.03 -12.30
C GLY A 248 13.76 21.04 -13.38
N ALA A 249 14.48 19.94 -13.54
CA ALA A 249 14.11 18.90 -14.51
C ALA A 249 12.78 18.21 -14.16
N ALA A 250 12.50 17.99 -12.87
CA ALA A 250 11.24 17.41 -12.41
C ALA A 250 10.05 18.36 -12.68
N ALA A 251 10.21 19.65 -12.39
CA ALA A 251 9.21 20.68 -12.65
C ALA A 251 8.90 20.81 -14.15
N GLU A 252 9.95 20.84 -14.99
CA GLU A 252 9.80 20.86 -16.45
C GLU A 252 9.07 19.61 -16.98
N ARG A 253 9.44 18.42 -16.47
CA ARG A 253 8.78 17.16 -16.85
C ARG A 253 7.29 17.22 -16.55
N LEU A 254 6.90 17.70 -15.38
CA LEU A 254 5.49 17.84 -15.00
C LEU A 254 4.78 18.87 -15.89
N ALA A 255 5.37 20.06 -16.08
CA ALA A 255 4.79 21.15 -16.88
C ALA A 255 4.63 20.82 -18.38
N THR A 256 5.34 19.80 -18.87
CA THR A 256 5.28 19.36 -20.27
C THR A 256 4.61 18.00 -20.44
N TYR A 257 4.18 17.35 -19.36
CA TYR A 257 3.68 15.97 -19.38
C TYR A 257 2.47 15.79 -20.31
N ASP A 258 1.42 16.58 -20.12
CA ASP A 258 0.17 16.43 -20.89
C ASP A 258 0.38 16.70 -22.40
N ARG A 259 1.28 17.64 -22.74
CA ARG A 259 1.65 17.92 -24.14
C ARG A 259 2.33 16.73 -24.80
N ARG A 260 3.21 16.03 -24.08
CA ARG A 260 3.92 14.85 -24.59
C ARG A 260 3.00 13.65 -24.77
N GLU A 261 2.01 13.46 -23.90
CA GLU A 261 0.97 12.42 -24.03
C GLU A 261 0.01 12.69 -25.21
N SER A 262 -0.25 13.98 -25.51
CA SER A 262 -1.15 14.36 -26.61
C SER A 262 -0.54 14.30 -28.01
N SER A 263 0.79 14.16 -28.13
CA SER A 263 1.46 13.98 -29.42
C SER A 263 1.09 12.62 -30.02
N PRO A 264 0.71 12.53 -31.31
CA PRO A 264 0.38 11.26 -31.93
C PRO A 264 1.59 10.33 -31.90
N CYS A 265 1.51 9.30 -31.08
CA CYS A 265 2.44 8.18 -31.08
C CYS A 265 2.38 7.51 -32.47
N THR A 266 3.48 7.54 -33.22
CA THR A 266 3.70 6.60 -34.32
C THR A 266 3.55 5.18 -33.75
N SER A 267 2.92 4.29 -34.52
CA SER A 267 2.27 3.04 -34.08
C SER A 267 3.15 1.96 -33.42
N GLU A 268 4.37 2.27 -32.99
CA GLU A 268 5.33 1.28 -32.49
C GLU A 268 5.57 1.30 -30.97
N ASP A 269 5.04 2.27 -30.21
CA ASP A 269 5.43 2.49 -28.80
C ASP A 269 4.29 2.41 -27.75
N ARG A 270 3.17 1.75 -28.04
CA ARG A 270 2.15 1.51 -26.99
C ARG A 270 2.48 0.24 -26.19
N PRO A 271 2.73 0.31 -24.87
CA PRO A 271 2.61 -0.87 -24.03
C PRO A 271 1.14 -1.29 -24.00
N ASP A 272 0.88 -2.59 -24.15
CA ASP A 272 -0.45 -3.20 -24.19
C ASP A 272 -1.40 -2.53 -23.20
N ARG A 273 -2.42 -1.85 -23.75
CA ARG A 273 -3.60 -1.50 -22.97
C ARG A 273 -4.22 -2.83 -22.55
N LEU A 274 -4.28 -3.09 -21.25
CA LEU A 274 -5.22 -4.06 -20.70
C LEU A 274 -6.62 -3.64 -21.16
N GLU A 275 -7.11 -4.30 -22.21
CA GLU A 275 -8.49 -4.20 -22.67
C GLU A 275 -9.42 -4.51 -21.48
N PRO A 276 -10.46 -3.70 -21.22
CA PRO A 276 -11.49 -4.09 -20.27
C PRO A 276 -12.18 -5.34 -20.83
N LEU A 277 -12.03 -6.47 -20.13
CA LEU A 277 -12.75 -7.70 -20.40
C LEU A 277 -14.25 -7.38 -20.48
N ARG A 278 -14.82 -7.52 -21.68
CA ARG A 278 -16.27 -7.48 -21.88
C ARG A 278 -16.89 -8.51 -20.95
N ALA A 279 -17.83 -8.06 -20.12
CA ALA A 279 -18.67 -8.95 -19.34
C ALA A 279 -19.36 -9.93 -20.30
N LEU A 280 -19.03 -11.21 -20.19
CA LEU A 280 -19.88 -12.26 -20.74
C LEU A 280 -21.12 -12.35 -19.85
N GLU A 281 -22.20 -11.73 -20.30
CA GLU A 281 -23.54 -12.17 -19.95
C GLU A 281 -23.73 -13.59 -20.49
N ALA A 282 -23.91 -14.56 -19.59
CA ALA A 282 -24.41 -15.88 -19.93
C ALA A 282 -25.38 -16.35 -18.85
N ASP A 283 -26.64 -16.05 -19.12
CA ASP A 283 -27.83 -16.89 -18.97
C ASP A 283 -28.00 -17.67 -17.66
N SER A 284 -29.00 -17.20 -16.92
CA SER A 284 -29.77 -17.92 -15.92
C SER A 284 -30.26 -19.27 -16.42
N ARG A 285 -29.75 -20.37 -15.88
CA ARG A 285 -30.50 -21.63 -15.70
C ARG A 285 -29.80 -22.48 -14.64
N GLY A 286 -30.52 -22.67 -13.53
CA GLY A 286 -29.96 -23.18 -12.28
C GLY A 286 -29.42 -24.61 -12.37
N HIS A 287 -28.41 -24.90 -11.55
CA HIS A 287 -28.16 -26.19 -10.91
C HIS A 287 -27.39 -25.93 -9.60
N SER A 288 -27.90 -26.50 -8.52
CA SER A 288 -27.33 -26.49 -7.17
C SER A 288 -25.91 -27.05 -7.14
N ARG A 289 -24.93 -26.30 -6.59
CA ARG A 289 -23.68 -26.85 -6.02
C ARG A 289 -23.22 -26.05 -4.80
N ALA A 290 -22.87 -26.83 -3.77
CA ALA A 290 -22.43 -26.44 -2.43
C ALA A 290 -21.17 -25.52 -2.41
N PRO A 291 -20.93 -24.78 -1.31
CA PRO A 291 -19.79 -23.88 -1.21
C PRO A 291 -18.45 -24.64 -1.18
N ILE A 292 -17.57 -24.29 -2.12
CA ILE A 292 -16.18 -24.75 -2.15
C ILE A 292 -15.43 -24.04 -1.02
N ALA A 293 -15.10 -24.81 0.01
CA ALA A 293 -14.09 -24.47 0.99
C ALA A 293 -12.70 -24.66 0.35
N LEU A 294 -11.93 -23.57 0.21
CA LEU A 294 -10.49 -23.67 -0.03
C LEU A 294 -9.79 -23.67 1.33
N SER A 295 -9.51 -24.86 1.87
CA SER A 295 -8.47 -25.06 2.88
C SER A 295 -7.15 -25.32 2.15
N LEU A 296 -6.16 -24.45 2.29
CA LEU A 296 -4.78 -24.80 1.92
C LEU A 296 -3.76 -24.08 2.81
N PHE A 297 -2.94 -24.92 3.44
CA PHE A 297 -1.66 -24.73 4.13
C PHE A 297 -1.63 -24.30 5.60
N ASP A 298 -1.74 -25.32 6.47
CA ASP A 298 -0.72 -25.59 7.49
C ASP A 298 0.62 -25.90 6.80
N ARG A 299 1.72 -25.26 7.25
CA ARG A 299 2.95 -25.87 7.78
C ARG A 299 4.12 -24.87 7.83
N HIS A 300 4.68 -24.79 9.04
CA HIS A 300 5.89 -24.12 9.53
C HIS A 300 5.82 -22.63 9.81
#